data_AF-A0A957Z7J7-F1
#
_entry.id   AF-A0A957Z7J7-F1
#
_cell.length_a   1.000
_cell.length_b   1.000
_cell.length_c   1.000
_cell.angle_alpha   90.00
_cell.angle_beta   90.00
_cell.angle_gamma   90.00
#
_symmetry.space_group_name_H-M   'P 1'
#
loop_
_entity.id
_entity.type
_entity.pdbx_description
1 polymer ?
#
loop_
_entity_poly.entity_id
_entity_poly.type
_entity_poly.pdbx_seq_one_letter_code
_entity_poly.pdbx_strand_id
1 'polypeptide(L)'
;PLVDVRSPGEYKGELLHMADYPQEGALRGGHIPGAKSVPWARAANPDGTFKSAAELRAIYEEEQGLKPSDTVVAYCRIGERSSHSWFVLTRLLGYPNVRNYDGSWTEWGNGVQLPIEK
;
A
#
# COMPACT_ATOMS: atom_id res chain seq x y z
N PRO A 1 -2.49 4.53 10.62
CA PRO A 1 -1.26 3.99 9.99
C PRO A 1 -1.27 4.17 8.47
N LEU A 2 -0.11 4.37 7.87
CA LEU A 2 0.05 4.37 6.41
C LEU A 2 0.42 2.96 5.94
N VAL A 3 -0.18 2.50 4.85
CA VAL A 3 0.10 1.20 4.22
C VAL A 3 0.54 1.45 2.78
N ASP A 4 1.81 1.16 2.51
CA ASP A 4 2.39 1.20 1.17
C ASP A 4 2.23 -0.18 0.53
N VAL A 5 1.45 -0.26 -0.54
CA VAL A 5 1.11 -1.55 -1.18
C VAL A 5 1.93 -1.84 -2.44
N ARG A 6 2.97 -1.02 -2.69
CA ARG A 6 3.91 -1.21 -3.80
C ARG A 6 4.88 -2.35 -3.51
N SER A 7 5.73 -2.66 -4.48
CA SER A 7 6.77 -3.68 -4.31
C SER A 7 7.81 -3.26 -3.24
N PRO A 8 8.53 -4.22 -2.63
CA PRO A 8 9.59 -3.90 -1.66
C PRO A 8 10.69 -2.99 -2.23
N GLY A 9 11.02 -3.14 -3.52
CA GLY A 9 12.02 -2.27 -4.18
C GLY A 9 11.52 -0.84 -4.37
N GLU A 10 10.23 -0.64 -4.67
CA GLU A 10 9.62 0.69 -4.71
C GLU A 10 9.57 1.33 -3.32
N TYR A 11 9.21 0.56 -2.30
CA TYR A 11 9.17 1.00 -0.90
C TYR A 11 10.54 1.47 -0.40
N LYS A 12 11.61 0.69 -0.63
CA LYS A 12 12.99 1.05 -0.27
C LYS A 12 13.58 2.19 -1.13
N GLY A 13 12.90 2.57 -2.21
CA GLY A 13 13.39 3.56 -3.16
C GLY A 13 14.51 3.09 -4.07
N GLU A 14 14.72 1.77 -4.18
CA GLU A 14 15.61 1.12 -5.13
C GLU A 14 15.02 1.19 -6.56
N LEU A 15 13.69 1.21 -6.65
CA LEU A 15 12.93 1.32 -7.89
C LEU A 15 12.02 2.55 -7.85
N LEU A 16 11.94 3.27 -8.97
CA LEU A 16 10.95 4.35 -9.14
C LEU A 16 9.62 3.83 -9.71
N HIS A 17 9.63 2.65 -10.32
CA HIS A 17 8.50 1.93 -10.92
C HIS A 17 8.81 0.43 -11.00
N MET A 18 7.78 -0.40 -11.16
CA MET A 18 7.98 -1.82 -11.47
C MET A 18 8.53 -2.00 -12.90
N ALA A 19 9.43 -2.97 -13.09
CA ALA A 19 10.15 -3.20 -14.35
C ALA A 19 9.25 -3.40 -15.58
N ASP A 20 8.03 -3.93 -15.39
CA ASP A 20 7.12 -4.32 -16.47
C ASP A 20 5.88 -3.40 -16.62
N TYR A 21 5.86 -2.24 -15.96
CA TYR A 21 4.71 -1.32 -15.96
C TYR A 21 5.01 0.02 -16.65
N PRO A 22 3.99 0.69 -17.24
CA PRO A 22 4.14 2.04 -17.78
C PRO A 22 4.73 3.00 -16.74
N GLN A 23 5.63 3.88 -17.18
CA GLN A 23 6.32 4.79 -16.28
C GLN A 23 5.43 5.97 -15.86
N GLU A 24 4.61 5.78 -14.82
CA GLU A 24 3.87 6.88 -14.16
C GLU A 24 4.87 7.65 -13.25
N GLY A 25 5.78 8.43 -13.83
CA GLY A 25 7.03 8.85 -13.18
C GLY A 25 6.92 9.50 -11.77
N ALA A 26 7.95 9.24 -10.94
CA ALA A 26 8.22 9.98 -9.72
C ALA A 26 9.71 10.37 -9.70
N LEU A 27 10.02 11.61 -9.32
CA LEU A 27 11.40 12.13 -9.28
C LEU A 27 12.23 11.55 -8.11
N ARG A 28 11.56 11.01 -7.09
CA ARG A 28 12.19 10.50 -5.86
C ARG A 28 11.65 9.11 -5.51
N GLY A 29 12.56 8.21 -5.15
CA GLY A 29 12.25 6.88 -4.61
C GLY A 29 12.23 6.89 -3.08
N GLY A 30 11.52 5.93 -2.49
CA GLY A 30 11.35 5.74 -1.05
C GLY A 30 9.88 5.52 -0.72
N HIS A 31 9.50 5.77 0.53
CA HIS A 31 8.12 5.69 1.02
C HIS A 31 7.79 6.88 1.93
N ILE A 32 6.51 7.04 2.26
CA ILE A 32 6.07 8.06 3.20
C ILE A 32 6.54 7.65 4.61
N PRO A 33 7.10 8.57 5.43
CA PRO A 33 7.62 8.25 6.74
C PRO A 33 6.66 7.45 7.62
N GLY A 34 7.14 6.36 8.22
CA GLY A 34 6.35 5.47 9.07
C GLY A 34 5.31 4.60 8.34
N ALA A 35 5.31 4.57 7.01
CA ALA A 35 4.47 3.65 6.25
C ALA A 35 4.90 2.19 6.47
N LYS A 36 3.92 1.29 6.50
CA LYS A 36 4.16 -0.17 6.58
C LYS A 36 4.06 -0.77 5.18
N SER A 37 5.04 -1.59 4.79
CA SER A 37 5.07 -2.23 3.47
C SER A 37 4.23 -3.51 3.45
N VAL A 38 3.13 -3.51 2.68
CA VAL A 38 2.27 -4.67 2.46
C VAL A 38 1.91 -4.77 0.97
N PRO A 39 2.78 -5.39 0.14
CA PRO A 39 2.52 -5.53 -1.29
C PRO A 39 1.13 -6.12 -1.55
N TRP A 40 0.32 -5.46 -2.39
CA TRP A 40 -1.10 -5.79 -2.58
C TRP A 40 -1.35 -7.26 -2.95
N ALA A 41 -0.45 -7.85 -3.73
CA ALA A 41 -0.53 -9.23 -4.20
C ALA A 41 -0.51 -10.26 -3.06
N ARG A 42 -0.01 -9.89 -1.88
CA ARG A 42 -0.04 -10.76 -0.68
C ARG A 42 -1.48 -11.09 -0.25
N ALA A 43 -2.45 -10.24 -0.58
CA ALA A 43 -3.87 -10.44 -0.25
C ALA A 43 -4.64 -11.26 -1.29
N ALA A 44 -3.99 -11.68 -2.38
CA ALA A 44 -4.57 -12.49 -3.44
C ALA A 44 -3.91 -13.88 -3.52
N ASN A 45 -4.68 -14.86 -3.99
CA ASN A 45 -4.20 -16.19 -4.34
C ASN A 45 -3.64 -16.20 -5.78
N PRO A 46 -2.89 -17.23 -6.18
CA PRO A 46 -2.33 -17.34 -7.54
C PRO A 46 -3.40 -17.35 -8.65
N ASP A 47 -4.63 -17.76 -8.34
CA ASP A 47 -5.76 -17.76 -9.27
C ASP A 47 -6.51 -16.41 -9.35
N GLY A 48 -6.04 -15.40 -8.60
CA GLY A 48 -6.63 -14.06 -8.55
C GLY A 48 -7.77 -13.89 -7.54
N THR A 49 -8.17 -14.95 -6.82
CA THR A 49 -9.17 -14.84 -5.75
C THR A 49 -8.57 -14.16 -4.51
N PHE A 50 -9.40 -13.53 -3.68
CA PHE A 50 -8.94 -13.04 -2.38
C PHE A 50 -8.57 -14.18 -1.44
N LYS A 51 -7.58 -13.95 -0.59
CA LYS A 51 -7.27 -14.83 0.53
C LYS A 51 -8.42 -14.90 1.55
N SER A 52 -8.42 -15.96 2.35
CA SER A 52 -9.39 -16.11 3.43
C SER A 52 -9.25 -15.00 4.47
N ALA A 53 -10.34 -14.68 5.18
CA ALA A 53 -10.30 -13.66 6.24
C ALA A 53 -9.23 -13.96 7.31
N ALA A 54 -8.97 -15.23 7.62
CA ALA A 54 -7.93 -15.63 8.58
C ALA A 54 -6.53 -15.29 8.07
N GLU A 55 -6.19 -15.65 6.83
CA GLU A 55 -4.90 -15.29 6.21
C GLU A 55 -4.73 -13.77 6.10
N LEU A 56 -5.80 -13.05 5.76
CA LEU A 56 -5.79 -11.59 5.67
C LEU A 56 -5.53 -10.96 7.05
N ARG A 57 -6.14 -11.47 8.13
CA ARG A 57 -5.85 -11.02 9.50
C ARG A 57 -4.40 -11.30 9.90
N ALA A 58 -3.84 -12.45 9.54
CA ALA A 58 -2.43 -12.72 9.80
C ALA A 58 -1.52 -11.67 9.13
N ILE A 59 -1.80 -11.33 7.87
CA ILE A 59 -1.02 -10.32 7.12
C ILE A 59 -1.15 -8.92 7.75
N TYR A 60 -2.37 -8.45 8.02
CA TYR A 60 -2.57 -7.05 8.43
C TYR A 60 -2.49 -6.84 9.95
N GLU A 61 -2.99 -7.77 10.75
CA GLU A 61 -3.11 -7.63 12.21
C GLU A 61 -1.90 -8.22 12.92
N GLU A 62 -1.49 -9.44 12.58
CA GLU A 62 -0.41 -10.13 13.30
C GLU A 62 0.97 -9.64 12.84
N GLU A 63 1.25 -9.64 11.54
CA GLU A 63 2.56 -9.22 11.02
C GLU A 63 2.77 -7.71 11.09
N GLN A 64 1.73 -6.93 10.77
CA GLN A 64 1.83 -5.47 10.67
C GLN A 64 1.28 -4.76 11.90
N GLY A 65 0.61 -5.45 12.82
CA GLY A 65 0.08 -4.83 14.04
C GLY A 65 -1.03 -3.80 13.78
N LEU A 66 -1.75 -3.88 12.64
CA LEU A 66 -2.93 -3.05 12.43
C LEU A 66 -4.06 -3.51 13.34
N LYS A 67 -4.87 -2.55 13.80
CA LYS A 67 -6.04 -2.79 14.64
C LYS A 67 -7.28 -2.25 13.95
N PRO A 68 -8.46 -2.88 14.10
CA PRO A 68 -9.71 -2.34 13.55
C PRO A 68 -10.06 -0.92 14.04
N SER A 69 -9.53 -0.49 15.19
CA SER A 69 -9.69 0.88 15.70
C SER A 69 -8.84 1.93 14.98
N ASP A 70 -7.86 1.50 14.17
CA ASP A 70 -6.93 2.40 13.51
C ASP A 70 -7.62 3.18 12.39
N THR A 71 -7.16 4.42 12.17
CA THR A 71 -7.42 5.14 10.92
C THR A 71 -6.31 4.81 9.93
N VAL A 72 -6.62 3.94 8.97
CA VAL A 72 -5.66 3.43 7.97
C VAL A 72 -5.75 4.23 6.68
N VAL A 73 -4.61 4.56 6.10
CA VAL A 73 -4.51 5.18 4.77
C VAL A 73 -3.66 4.27 3.88
N ALA A 74 -4.26 3.72 2.84
CA ALA A 74 -3.56 2.89 1.86
C ALA A 74 -3.16 3.74 0.65
N TYR A 75 -1.95 3.53 0.13
CA TYR A 75 -1.48 4.21 -1.09
C TYR A 75 -0.59 3.29 -1.92
N CYS A 76 -0.53 3.55 -3.22
CA CYS A 76 0.36 2.88 -4.15
C CYS A 76 1.08 3.91 -5.02
N ARG A 77 0.85 3.89 -6.33
CA ARG A 77 1.44 4.80 -7.31
C ARG A 77 0.41 5.78 -7.86
N ILE A 78 -0.75 5.26 -8.29
CA ILE A 78 -1.88 6.06 -8.83
C ILE A 78 -3.25 5.63 -8.26
N GLY A 79 -3.29 5.03 -7.06
CA GLY A 79 -4.52 4.63 -6.39
C GLY A 79 -5.12 3.27 -6.79
N GLU A 80 -4.60 2.62 -7.84
CA GLU A 80 -5.13 1.39 -8.43
C GLU A 80 -4.93 0.17 -7.54
N ARG A 81 -3.69 -0.10 -7.10
CA ARG A 81 -3.36 -1.22 -6.20
C ARG A 81 -3.80 -0.94 -4.76
N SER A 82 -3.81 0.32 -4.34
CA SER A 82 -4.28 0.68 -3.00
C SER A 82 -5.79 0.58 -2.88
N SER A 83 -6.56 0.75 -3.97
CA SER A 83 -8.00 0.46 -3.97
C SER A 83 -8.31 -1.01 -3.65
N HIS A 84 -7.48 -1.95 -4.13
CA HIS A 84 -7.60 -3.37 -3.80
C HIS A 84 -7.38 -3.62 -2.30
N SER A 85 -6.31 -3.09 -1.73
CA SER A 85 -6.04 -3.25 -0.29
C SER A 85 -7.05 -2.49 0.58
N TRP A 86 -7.56 -1.35 0.12
CA TRP A 86 -8.68 -0.65 0.74
C TRP A 86 -9.94 -1.51 0.78
N PHE A 87 -10.26 -2.21 -0.33
CA PHE A 87 -11.40 -3.14 -0.38
C PHE A 87 -11.21 -4.30 0.60
N VAL A 88 -10.01 -4.89 0.65
CA VAL A 88 -9.68 -5.96 1.60
C VAL A 88 -9.90 -5.53 3.04
N LEU A 89 -9.32 -4.39 3.45
CA LEU A 89 -9.44 -3.90 4.83
C LEU A 89 -10.89 -3.53 5.18
N THR A 90 -11.61 -2.84 4.29
CA THR A 90 -12.97 -2.35 4.57
C THR A 90 -14.05 -3.42 4.43
N ARG A 91 -14.04 -4.17 3.32
CA ARG A 91 -15.13 -5.07 2.94
C ARG A 91 -14.93 -6.50 3.41
N LEU A 92 -13.68 -6.98 3.47
CA LEU A 92 -13.40 -8.35 3.89
C LEU A 92 -13.06 -8.45 5.38
N LEU A 93 -12.33 -7.46 5.92
CA LEU A 93 -11.94 -7.45 7.33
C LEU A 93 -12.78 -6.54 8.23
N GLY A 94 -13.61 -5.66 7.65
CA GLY A 94 -14.57 -4.83 8.38
C GLY A 94 -13.95 -3.63 9.07
N TYR A 95 -12.81 -3.12 8.61
CA TYR A 95 -12.20 -1.91 9.18
C TYR A 95 -13.09 -0.69 8.89
N PRO A 96 -13.56 0.03 9.93
CA PRO A 96 -14.49 1.14 9.75
C PRO A 96 -13.82 2.41 9.20
N ASN A 97 -12.51 2.58 9.42
CA ASN A 97 -11.80 3.83 9.15
C ASN A 97 -10.61 3.61 8.20
N VAL A 98 -10.89 3.38 6.92
CA VAL A 98 -9.84 3.23 5.88
C VAL A 98 -10.07 4.22 4.76
N ARG A 99 -9.03 4.95 4.36
CA ARG A 99 -9.03 5.86 3.21
C ARG A 99 -8.05 5.36 2.16
N ASN A 100 -8.41 5.54 0.89
CA ASN A 100 -7.49 5.37 -0.23
C ASN A 100 -6.91 6.75 -0.55
N TYR A 101 -5.59 6.89 -0.54
CA TYR A 101 -4.91 8.09 -1.02
C TYR A 101 -4.55 7.88 -2.49
N ASP A 102 -5.41 8.37 -3.38
CA ASP A 102 -5.34 8.15 -4.82
C ASP A 102 -4.16 8.86 -5.49
N GLY A 103 -3.80 10.07 -5.03
CA GLY A 103 -2.61 10.79 -5.49
C GLY A 103 -1.32 9.97 -5.30
N SER A 104 -1.27 9.18 -4.22
CA SER A 104 -0.29 8.09 -4.05
C SER A 104 1.17 8.56 -4.25
N TRP A 105 2.07 7.67 -4.68
CA TRP A 105 3.48 8.02 -4.86
C TRP A 105 3.77 8.94 -6.05
N THR A 106 2.91 8.98 -7.07
CA THR A 106 3.11 9.92 -8.19
C THR A 106 2.93 11.38 -7.72
N GLU A 107 1.99 11.64 -6.81
CA GLU A 107 1.88 12.94 -6.16
C GLU A 107 3.01 13.14 -5.13
N TRP A 108 3.15 12.23 -4.16
CA TRP A 108 4.08 12.42 -3.03
C TRP A 108 5.55 12.47 -3.47
N GLY A 109 5.96 11.56 -4.36
CA GLY A 109 7.32 11.47 -4.88
C GLY A 109 7.75 12.70 -5.67
N ASN A 110 6.79 13.46 -6.22
CA ASN A 110 7.03 14.70 -6.97
C ASN A 110 6.77 15.99 -6.15
N GLY A 111 6.12 15.90 -4.99
CA GLY A 111 5.80 17.07 -4.16
C GLY A 111 7.03 17.74 -3.52
N VAL A 112 7.19 19.04 -3.71
CA VAL A 112 8.34 19.79 -3.16
C VAL A 112 8.36 19.72 -1.64
N GLN A 113 9.52 19.38 -1.06
CA GLN A 113 9.76 19.32 0.40
C GLN A 113 8.89 18.33 1.18
N LEU A 114 8.16 17.42 0.52
CA LEU A 114 7.51 16.32 1.23
C LEU A 114 8.57 15.34 1.77
N PRO A 115 8.40 14.85 3.02
CA PRO A 115 9.36 13.97 3.67
C PRO A 115 9.30 12.56 3.07
N ILE A 116 10.45 11.89 2.99
CA ILE A 116 10.62 10.57 2.39
C ILE A 116 11.58 9.75 3.26
N GLU A 117 11.21 8.50 3.56
CA GLU A 117 12.07 7.47 4.16
C GLU A 117 12.52 6.44 3.11
N LYS A 118 13.63 5.73 3.36
CA LYS A 118 14.20 4.68 2.51
C LYS A 118 14.59 3.47 3.33
#